data_AF-A0A7C2YJF3-F1
#
_entry.id   AF-A0A7C2YJF3-F1
#
_cell.length_a   1.000
_cell.length_b   1.000
_cell.length_c   1.000
_cell.angle_alpha   90.00
_cell.angle_beta   90.00
_cell.angle_gamma   90.00
#
_symmetry.space_group_name_H-M   'P 1'
#
loop_
_entity.id
_entity.type
_entity.pdbx_description
1 polymer ?
#
loop_
_entity_poly.entity_id
_entity_poly.type
_entity_poly.pdbx_seq_one_letter_code
_entity_poly.pdbx_strand_id
1 'polypeptide(L)'
;MANECAVAFFMESEAEEERLVALYQLLAYALDRLADPVPPGVDPVAYFNLHYYDLAQDPAAYGHFQFRFITDAIARRRSLRLEDLLFGQG
;
A
#
# COMPACT_ATOMS: atom_id res chain seq x y z
N MET A 1 2.67 4.52 -6.50
CA MET A 1 3.99 4.36 -7.13
C MET A 1 5.07 3.81 -6.18
N ALA A 2 5.46 4.49 -5.08
CA ALA A 2 6.58 4.00 -4.25
C ALA A 2 6.43 2.55 -3.76
N ASN A 3 5.27 2.20 -3.17
CA ASN A 3 4.99 0.83 -2.72
C ASN A 3 4.93 -0.17 -3.88
N GLU A 4 4.44 0.24 -5.05
CA GLU A 4 4.36 -0.62 -6.23
C GLU A 4 5.75 -0.93 -6.78
N CYS A 5 6.65 0.05 -6.83
CA CYS A 5 8.05 -0.16 -7.22
C CYS A 5 8.76 -1.08 -6.24
N ALA A 6 8.58 -0.87 -4.93
CA ALA A 6 9.17 -1.73 -3.90
C ALA A 6 8.68 -3.19 -4.03
N VAL A 7 7.37 -3.39 -4.16
CA VAL A 7 6.79 -4.72 -4.37
C VAL A 7 7.29 -5.35 -5.67
N ALA A 8 7.32 -4.60 -6.77
CA ALA A 8 7.82 -5.10 -8.06
C ALA A 8 9.29 -5.52 -8.00
N PHE A 9 10.13 -4.74 -7.32
CA PHE A 9 11.52 -5.07 -7.08
C PHE A 9 11.67 -6.37 -6.27
N PHE A 10 10.93 -6.52 -5.16
CA PHE A 10 10.99 -7.74 -4.37
C PHE A 10 10.47 -8.96 -5.13
N MET A 11 9.48 -8.79 -6.01
CA MET A 11 8.96 -9.87 -6.85
C MET A 11 9.97 -10.41 -7.89
N GLU A 12 11.15 -9.81 -8.05
CA GLU A 12 12.22 -10.37 -8.90
C GLU A 12 12.87 -11.64 -8.29
N SER A 13 12.57 -11.96 -7.02
CA SER A 13 13.05 -13.16 -6.32
C SER A 13 11.90 -13.99 -5.74
N GLU A 14 11.90 -15.31 -5.98
CA GLU A 14 10.84 -16.20 -5.48
C GLU A 14 10.76 -16.24 -3.94
N ALA A 15 11.90 -16.19 -3.24
CA ALA A 15 11.93 -16.19 -1.77
C ALA A 15 11.29 -14.94 -1.15
N GLU A 16 11.23 -13.83 -1.90
CA GLU A 16 10.63 -12.59 -1.44
C GLU A 16 9.09 -12.57 -1.64
N GLU A 17 8.53 -13.36 -2.57
CA GLU A 17 7.06 -13.46 -2.69
C GLU A 17 6.45 -14.00 -1.39
N GLU A 18 7.04 -15.04 -0.79
CA GLU A 18 6.56 -15.59 0.49
C GLU A 18 6.62 -14.53 1.61
N ARG A 19 7.69 -13.72 1.65
CA ARG A 19 7.84 -12.63 2.61
C ARG A 19 6.80 -11.54 2.41
N LEU A 20 6.47 -11.18 1.16
CA LEU A 20 5.42 -10.23 0.83
C LEU A 20 4.04 -10.76 1.25
N VAL A 21 3.77 -12.06 1.06
CA VAL A 21 2.52 -12.68 1.53
C VAL A 21 2.42 -12.64 3.06
N ALA A 22 3.49 -12.96 3.78
CA ALA A 22 3.52 -12.87 5.24
C ALA A 22 3.31 -11.43 5.73
N LEU A 23 3.94 -10.45 5.07
CA LEU A 23 3.76 -9.03 5.36
C LEU A 23 2.30 -8.60 5.12
N TYR A 24 1.70 -9.02 4.01
CA TYR A 24 0.30 -8.73 3.72
C TYR A 24 -0.63 -9.21 4.83
N GLN A 25 -0.44 -10.45 5.31
CA GLN A 25 -1.27 -11.01 6.38
C GLN A 25 -1.14 -10.20 7.69
N LEU A 26 0.09 -9.82 8.06
CA LEU A 26 0.35 -9.00 9.24
C LEU A 26 -0.32 -7.61 9.13
N LEU A 27 -0.19 -6.96 7.99
CA LEU A 27 -0.76 -5.62 7.77
C LEU A 27 -2.28 -5.65 7.65
N ALA A 28 -2.85 -6.67 7.01
CA ALA A 28 -4.30 -6.87 6.96
C ALA A 28 -4.88 -7.08 8.36
N TYR A 29 -4.22 -7.90 9.18
CA TYR A 29 -4.60 -8.08 10.58
C TYR A 29 -4.56 -6.78 11.39
N ALA A 30 -3.57 -5.92 11.13
CA ALA A 30 -3.48 -4.61 11.77
C ALA A 30 -4.57 -3.64 11.27
N LEU A 31 -4.85 -3.61 9.96
CA LEU A 31 -5.90 -2.79 9.35
C LEU A 31 -7.28 -3.06 9.94
N ASP A 32 -7.63 -4.32 10.18
CA ASP A 32 -8.91 -4.71 10.79
C ASP A 32 -9.12 -4.13 12.21
N ARG A 33 -8.07 -3.61 12.83
CA ARG A 33 -8.08 -3.01 14.17
C ARG A 33 -7.95 -1.49 14.16
N LEU A 34 -7.68 -0.90 13.00
CA LEU A 34 -7.60 0.54 12.84
C LEU A 34 -8.94 1.06 12.31
N ALA A 35 -9.44 2.15 12.89
CA ALA A 35 -10.61 2.83 12.34
C ALA A 35 -10.30 3.30 10.91
N ASP A 36 -11.24 3.15 9.99
CA ASP A 36 -11.16 3.74 8.66
C ASP A 36 -11.50 5.25 8.76
N PRO A 37 -10.54 6.15 8.52
CA PRO A 37 -10.78 7.60 8.58
C PRO A 37 -11.52 8.12 7.34
N VAL A 38 -11.72 7.30 6.29
CA VAL A 38 -12.33 7.72 5.03
C VAL A 38 -13.85 7.68 5.13
N PRO A 39 -14.56 8.79 4.86
CA PRO A 39 -16.01 8.79 4.81
C PRO A 39 -16.57 7.86 3.72
N PRO A 40 -17.75 7.24 3.93
CA PRO A 40 -18.35 6.37 2.92
C PRO A 40 -18.49 7.05 1.55
N GLY A 41 -18.04 6.35 0.50
CA GLY A 41 -18.13 6.83 -0.90
C GLY A 41 -17.04 7.81 -1.32
N VAL A 42 -16.10 8.16 -0.44
CA VAL A 42 -14.94 9.01 -0.77
C VAL A 42 -13.77 8.15 -1.25
N ASP A 43 -13.05 8.63 -2.27
CA ASP A 43 -11.81 7.98 -2.72
C ASP A 43 -10.71 8.11 -1.65
N PRO A 44 -10.14 7.00 -1.16
CA PRO A 44 -9.13 7.02 -0.09
C PRO A 44 -7.87 7.79 -0.45
N VAL A 45 -7.42 7.74 -1.71
CA VAL A 45 -6.19 8.42 -2.16
C VAL A 45 -6.42 9.92 -2.20
N ALA A 46 -7.56 10.36 -2.73
CA ALA A 46 -7.96 11.76 -2.73
C ALA A 46 -8.10 12.29 -1.30
N TYR A 47 -8.73 11.52 -0.39
CA TYR A 47 -8.85 11.89 1.01
C TYR A 47 -7.49 12.03 1.69
N PHE A 48 -6.60 11.04 1.52
CA PHE A 48 -5.25 11.08 2.09
C PHE A 48 -4.47 12.32 1.63
N ASN A 49 -4.50 12.62 0.32
CA ASN A 49 -3.78 13.77 -0.23
C ASN A 49 -4.34 15.10 0.27
N LEU A 50 -5.67 15.22 0.42
CA LEU A 50 -6.33 16.43 0.90
C LEU A 50 -6.06 16.68 2.39
N HIS A 51 -6.02 15.62 3.20
CA HIS A 51 -5.93 15.69 4.66
C HIS A 51 -4.55 15.31 5.21
N TYR A 52 -3.52 15.26 4.36
CA TYR A 52 -2.20 14.69 4.69
C TYR A 52 -1.61 15.25 5.99
N TYR A 53 -1.64 16.58 6.18
CA TYR A 53 -1.03 17.22 7.34
C TYR A 53 -1.73 16.85 8.65
N ASP A 54 -3.06 16.77 8.64
CA ASP A 54 -3.85 16.40 9.82
C ASP A 54 -3.66 14.92 10.15
N LEU A 55 -3.71 14.07 9.11
CA LEU A 55 -3.47 12.63 9.24
C LEU A 55 -2.08 12.35 9.80
N ALA A 56 -1.04 13.09 9.37
CA ALA A 56 0.31 12.91 9.86
C ALA A 56 0.48 13.20 11.37
N GLN A 57 -0.47 13.91 11.99
CA GLN A 57 -0.48 14.11 13.45
C GLN A 57 -1.21 13.00 14.23
N ASP A 58 -1.95 12.12 13.54
CA ASP A 58 -2.61 10.94 14.12
C ASP A 58 -1.95 9.65 13.59
N PRO A 59 -1.07 9.02 14.38
CA PRO A 59 -0.38 7.80 13.96
C PRO A 59 -1.32 6.65 13.58
N ALA A 60 -2.50 6.55 14.18
CA ALA A 60 -3.45 5.48 13.88
C ALA A 60 -4.12 5.72 12.52
N ALA A 61 -4.59 6.95 12.28
CA ALA A 61 -5.19 7.32 10.99
C ALA A 61 -4.16 7.29 9.87
N TYR A 62 -2.95 7.81 10.09
CA TYR A 62 -1.86 7.73 9.12
C TYR A 62 -1.46 6.28 8.85
N GLY A 63 -1.34 5.47 9.91
CA GLY A 63 -1.02 4.04 9.83
C GLY A 63 -2.04 3.27 8.99
N HIS A 64 -3.33 3.60 9.11
CA HIS A 64 -4.38 3.00 8.27
C HIS A 64 -4.04 3.19 6.77
N PHE A 65 -3.74 4.41 6.34
CA PHE A 65 -3.38 4.66 4.94
C PHE A 65 -2.10 3.97 4.51
N GLN A 66 -1.05 4.00 5.35
CA GLN A 66 0.22 3.35 5.01
C GLN A 66 0.02 1.84 4.80
N PHE A 67 -0.67 1.18 5.73
CA PHE A 67 -0.92 -0.25 5.63
C PHE A 67 -1.81 -0.58 4.44
N ARG A 68 -2.87 0.19 4.20
CA ARG A 68 -3.74 0.04 3.04
C ARG A 68 -2.97 0.14 1.73
N PHE A 69 -2.15 1.17 1.56
CA PHE A 69 -1.38 1.35 0.33
C PHE A 69 -0.35 0.24 0.09
N ILE A 70 0.24 -0.32 1.15
CA ILE A 70 1.15 -1.46 1.04
C ILE A 70 0.37 -2.72 0.68
N THR A 71 -0.74 -3.01 1.37
CA THR A 71 -1.55 -4.20 1.09
C THR A 71 -2.14 -4.17 -0.32
N ASP A 72 -2.56 -2.99 -0.81
CA ASP A 72 -3.06 -2.82 -2.17
C ASP A 72 -1.98 -3.05 -3.23
N ALA A 73 -0.73 -2.67 -2.95
CA ALA A 73 0.41 -2.96 -3.82
C ALA A 73 0.73 -4.47 -3.82
N ILE A 74 0.78 -5.11 -2.65
CA ILE A 74 1.05 -6.56 -2.55
C ILE A 74 -0.07 -7.39 -3.19
N ALA A 75 -1.34 -6.98 -3.05
CA ALA A 75 -2.47 -7.65 -3.68
C ALA A 75 -2.35 -7.67 -5.22
N ARG A 76 -1.81 -6.60 -5.79
CA ARG A 76 -1.58 -6.44 -7.24
C ARG A 76 -0.21 -6.92 -7.70
N ARG A 77 0.65 -7.47 -6.83
CA ARG A 77 2.05 -7.79 -7.11
C ARG A 77 2.32 -8.50 -8.44
N ARG A 78 1.43 -9.39 -8.88
CA ARG A 78 1.58 -10.16 -10.13
C ARG A 78 1.39 -9.33 -11.40
N SER A 79 0.69 -8.21 -11.32
CA SER A 79 0.50 -7.27 -12.43
C SER A 79 1.52 -6.13 -12.44
N LEU A 80 2.41 -6.07 -11.45
CA LEU A 80 3.44 -5.05 -11.38
C LEU A 80 4.70 -5.54 -12.11
N ARG A 81 5.30 -4.67 -12.91
CA ARG A 81 6.60 -4.88 -13.55
C ARG A 81 7.45 -3.66 -13.25
N LEU A 82 8.66 -3.88 -12.73
CA LEU A 82 9.51 -2.78 -12.29
C LEU A 82 9.90 -1.86 -13.47
N GLU A 83 10.18 -2.46 -14.62
CA GLU A 83 10.48 -1.74 -15.87
C GLU A 83 9.36 -0.78 -16.29
N ASP A 84 8.11 -1.24 -16.31
CA ASP A 84 6.94 -0.43 -16.66
C ASP A 84 6.75 0.76 -15.72
N LEU A 85 7.01 0.53 -14.43
CA LEU A 85 6.83 1.54 -13.38
C LEU A 85 7.93 2.62 -13.39
N LEU A 86 9.14 2.28 -13.84
CA LEU A 86 10.28 3.20 -13.84
C LEU A 86 10.45 3.97 -15.14
N PHE A 87 10.17 3.34 -16.28
CA PHE A 87 10.47 3.90 -17.58
C PHE A 87 9.23 4.33 -18.38
N GLY A 88 8.02 4.03 -17.87
CA GLY A 88 6.79 4.19 -18.63
C GLY A 88 6.72 3.17 -19.75
N GLN A 89 5.51 2.71 -20.08
CA GLN A 89 5.34 1.76 -21.17
C GLN A 89 5.90 2.36 -22.47
N GLY A 90 6.82 1.64 -23.11
CA GLY A 90 7.27 1.91 -24.47
C GLY A 90 6.18 1.65 -25.50
#